data_AF-A0A7M7MRT3-F1
#
_entry.id   AF-A0A7M7MRT3-F1
#
_cell.length_a   1.000
_cell.length_b   1.000
_cell.length_c   1.000
_cell.angle_alpha   90.00
_cell.angle_beta   90.00
_cell.angle_gamma   90.00
#
_symmetry.space_group_name_H-M   'P 1'
#
loop_
_entity.id
_entity.type
_entity.pdbx_description
1 polymer ?
#
loop_
_entity_poly.entity_id
_entity_poly.type
_entity_poly.pdbx_seq_one_letter_code
_entity_poly.pdbx_strand_id
1 'polypeptide(L)'
;MCDNNENSRPITPSEEDCCHSACDPCIFDVHKKLLEEYERKKKLNIKIQNKQNILHLYKYKNFVVFNIEERSECYILIVLKYYENNCKNKRILIDPGQHVMLHLHDITKPFTPILFTDDCIEFLIRLYPNGKFSQYLKSIKIGDIIHIRGPYGNFKYESNSFQTIIMFSMGSGITAVYHIAKSIVENELEETKIHLIGGFKNILQIPLKKELQILSDYWNFKCTLHISQMQSN
;
A
#
# COMPACT_ATOMS: atom_id res chain seq x y z
N MET A 1 11.46 22.83 5.26
CA MET A 1 12.50 22.31 6.17
C MET A 1 12.28 20.81 6.31
N CYS A 2 13.31 20.00 6.08
CA CYS A 2 13.24 18.55 6.30
C CYS A 2 13.29 18.28 7.81
N ASP A 3 12.23 18.64 8.53
CA ASP A 3 12.08 18.33 9.96
C ASP A 3 11.79 16.84 10.11
N ASN A 4 12.86 16.05 10.10
CA ASN A 4 12.87 14.66 10.53
C ASN A 4 13.95 14.53 11.63
N ASN A 5 13.81 15.27 12.73
CA ASN A 5 14.46 14.83 13.94
C ASN A 5 13.59 13.68 14.48
N GLU A 6 13.83 12.41 14.09
CA GLU A 6 13.07 11.27 14.62
C GLU A 6 13.32 11.04 16.12
N ASN A 7 14.32 11.73 16.69
CA ASN A 7 14.49 11.92 18.13
C ASN A 7 13.62 13.04 18.71
N SER A 8 12.79 13.70 17.89
CA SER A 8 11.78 14.62 18.39
C SER A 8 10.53 13.86 18.79
N ARG A 9 9.87 14.37 19.82
CA ARG A 9 8.60 13.86 20.29
C ARG A 9 7.59 13.84 19.12
N PRO A 10 6.87 12.72 18.88
CA PRO A 10 5.82 12.67 17.88
C PRO A 10 4.83 13.83 18.03
N ILE A 11 4.60 14.57 16.93
CA ILE A 11 3.66 15.69 16.91
C ILE A 11 2.25 15.14 17.12
N THR A 12 1.52 15.73 18.06
CA THR A 12 0.13 15.35 18.35
C THR A 12 -0.76 15.69 17.15
N PRO A 13 -1.48 14.71 16.58
CA PRO A 13 -2.46 14.95 15.53
C PRO A 13 -3.56 15.90 15.99
N SER A 14 -4.04 16.72 15.07
CA SER A 14 -5.22 17.56 15.25
C SER A 14 -6.52 16.80 14.95
N GLU A 15 -7.67 17.39 15.27
CA GLU A 15 -8.97 16.84 14.85
C GLU A 15 -9.13 16.80 13.33
N GLU A 16 -8.49 17.71 12.60
CA GLU A 16 -8.50 17.74 11.13
C GLU A 16 -7.76 16.54 10.52
N ASP A 17 -6.79 15.96 11.25
CA ASP A 17 -6.10 14.74 10.83
C ASP A 17 -6.96 13.47 11.02
N CYS A 18 -8.11 13.59 11.69
CA CYS A 18 -9.04 12.49 11.92
C CYS A 18 -9.85 12.18 10.66
N CYS A 19 -9.93 10.89 10.31
CA CYS A 19 -10.72 10.42 9.17
C CYS A 19 -12.24 10.49 9.38
N HIS A 20 -12.72 10.75 10.60
CA HIS A 20 -14.14 10.76 11.03
C HIS A 20 -14.97 9.51 10.63
N SER A 21 -14.30 8.43 10.22
CA SER A 21 -14.90 7.29 9.54
C SER A 21 -14.49 5.96 10.16
N ALA A 22 -14.19 5.94 11.47
CA ALA A 22 -13.74 4.77 12.22
C ALA A 22 -12.61 3.98 11.50
N CYS A 23 -11.57 4.70 11.06
CA CYS A 23 -10.44 4.09 10.36
C CYS A 23 -9.56 3.24 11.31
N ASP A 24 -9.01 2.15 10.78
CA ASP A 24 -7.99 1.33 11.45
C ASP A 24 -6.71 1.25 10.58
N PRO A 25 -5.54 1.66 11.09
CA PRO A 25 -5.33 2.26 12.41
C PRO A 25 -5.74 3.74 12.46
N CYS A 26 -6.43 4.11 13.55
CA CYS A 26 -6.75 5.49 13.91
C CYS A 26 -5.46 6.28 14.13
N ILE A 27 -5.42 7.54 13.65
CA ILE A 27 -4.21 8.36 13.75
C ILE A 27 -3.82 8.65 15.22
N PHE A 28 -4.81 8.83 16.10
CA PHE A 28 -4.60 9.03 17.53
C PHE A 28 -4.04 7.77 18.20
N ASP A 29 -4.48 6.58 17.80
CA ASP A 29 -3.95 5.32 18.33
C ASP A 29 -2.50 5.10 17.88
N VAL A 30 -2.19 5.43 16.63
CA VAL A 30 -0.81 5.41 16.12
C VAL A 30 0.06 6.40 16.89
N HIS A 31 -0.41 7.64 17.08
CA HIS A 31 0.32 8.66 17.83
C HIS A 31 0.59 8.23 19.26
N LYS A 32 -0.42 7.72 19.97
CA LYS A 32 -0.30 7.23 21.34
C LYS A 32 0.80 6.16 21.46
N LYS A 33 0.77 5.13 20.59
CA LYS A 33 1.79 4.08 20.57
C LYS A 33 3.19 4.64 20.31
N LEU A 34 3.32 5.57 19.36
CA LEU A 34 4.62 6.16 19.03
C LEU A 34 5.14 7.07 20.15
N LEU A 35 4.25 7.74 20.88
CA LEU A 35 4.61 8.55 22.03
C LEU A 35 5.11 7.68 23.19
N GLU A 36 4.44 6.56 23.46
CA GLU A 36 4.86 5.56 24.46
C GLU A 36 6.23 4.97 24.10
N GLU A 37 6.46 4.63 22.83
CA GLU A 37 7.77 4.16 22.36
C GLU A 37 8.86 5.22 22.50
N TYR A 38 8.57 6.47 22.17
CA TYR A 38 9.50 7.58 22.28
C TYR A 38 9.93 7.80 23.74
N GLU A 39 8.96 7.85 24.67
CA GLU A 39 9.20 7.97 26.11
C GLU A 39 10.06 6.80 26.62
N ARG A 40 9.78 5.57 26.18
CA ARG A 40 10.56 4.38 26.53
C ARG A 40 12.01 4.45 26.02
N LYS A 41 12.21 4.83 24.77
CA LYS A 41 13.55 4.94 24.14
C LYS A 41 14.38 6.05 24.80
N LYS A 42 13.75 7.19 25.13
CA LYS A 42 14.38 8.30 25.85
C LYS A 42 14.92 7.85 27.21
N LYS A 43 14.18 7.01 27.96
CA LYS A 43 14.65 6.45 29.25
C LYS A 43 15.87 5.53 29.09
N LEU A 44 15.98 4.82 27.97
CA LEU A 44 17.03 3.84 27.71
C LEU A 44 18.26 4.41 26.98
N ASN A 45 18.32 5.72 26.72
CA ASN A 45 19.38 6.39 25.94
C ASN A 45 19.67 5.73 24.57
N ILE A 46 18.66 5.09 23.97
CA ILE A 46 18.79 4.45 22.65
C ILE A 46 18.76 5.55 21.58
N LYS A 47 19.87 5.73 20.86
CA LYS A 47 19.90 6.57 19.65
C LYS A 47 19.18 5.84 18.50
N ILE A 48 18.18 6.49 17.91
CA ILE A 48 17.47 5.97 16.74
C ILE A 48 18.34 6.19 15.50
N GLN A 49 18.60 5.13 14.72
CA GLN A 49 19.20 5.26 13.39
C GLN A 49 18.19 5.94 12.45
N ASN A 50 18.65 6.94 11.70
CA ASN A 50 17.86 7.64 10.68
C ASN A 50 17.17 6.64 9.75
N LYS A 51 15.82 6.59 9.76
CA LYS A 51 15.11 5.84 8.73
C LYS A 51 15.27 6.55 7.39
N GLN A 52 15.73 5.78 6.40
CA GLN A 52 15.78 6.17 5.00
C GLN A 52 14.38 6.28 4.36
N ASN A 53 13.30 5.97 5.09
CA ASN A 53 11.96 5.92 4.52
C ASN A 53 11.37 7.33 4.34
N ILE A 54 10.86 7.63 3.13
CA ILE A 54 10.12 8.86 2.83
C ILE A 54 8.77 8.89 3.57
N LEU A 55 8.13 7.73 3.67
CA LEU A 55 6.82 7.58 4.32
C LEU A 55 6.94 7.75 5.83
N HIS A 56 5.87 8.29 6.44
CA HIS A 56 5.84 8.58 7.86
C HIS A 56 4.55 8.06 8.52
N LEU A 57 4.66 7.45 9.72
CA LEU A 57 3.55 6.76 10.39
C LEU A 57 2.42 7.67 10.90
N TYR A 58 2.69 8.94 11.19
CA TYR A 58 1.67 9.89 11.66
C TYR A 58 1.59 11.18 10.84
N LYS A 59 2.49 11.40 9.88
CA LYS A 59 2.57 12.66 9.13
C LYS A 59 2.29 12.37 7.66
N TYR A 60 1.32 13.07 7.10
CA TYR A 60 1.08 12.99 5.67
C TYR A 60 2.22 13.64 4.88
N LYS A 61 2.56 13.00 3.77
CA LYS A 61 3.51 13.47 2.76
C LYS A 61 2.76 13.72 1.46
N ASN A 62 3.14 14.76 0.75
CA ASN A 62 2.47 15.16 -0.48
C ASN A 62 3.08 14.40 -1.65
N PHE A 63 2.25 13.61 -2.33
CA PHE A 63 2.62 12.97 -3.58
C PHE A 63 1.81 13.58 -4.71
N VAL A 64 2.45 13.79 -5.85
CA VAL A 64 1.83 14.33 -7.05
C VAL A 64 1.36 13.18 -7.92
N VAL A 65 0.15 13.28 -8.46
CA VAL A 65 -0.37 12.33 -9.44
C VAL A 65 0.47 12.45 -10.72
N PHE A 66 1.24 11.40 -11.00
CA PHE A 66 2.16 11.34 -12.13
C PHE A 66 1.52 10.67 -13.35
N ASN A 67 0.76 9.61 -13.15
CA ASN A 67 0.05 8.89 -14.21
C ASN A 67 -1.28 8.32 -13.69
N ILE A 68 -2.27 8.24 -14.58
CA ILE A 68 -3.55 7.56 -14.36
C ILE A 68 -3.86 6.71 -15.60
N GLU A 69 -4.13 5.43 -15.42
CA GLU A 69 -4.46 4.49 -16.50
C GLU A 69 -5.71 3.68 -16.14
N GLU A 70 -6.64 3.51 -17.07
CA GLU A 70 -7.76 2.58 -16.90
C GLU A 70 -7.27 1.14 -17.14
N ARG A 71 -7.44 0.25 -16.16
CA ARG A 71 -7.01 -1.16 -16.29
C ARG A 71 -8.14 -2.14 -16.54
N SER A 72 -9.33 -1.85 -16.03
CA SER A 72 -10.52 -2.66 -16.28
C SER A 72 -11.78 -1.84 -16.04
N GLU A 73 -12.97 -2.42 -16.27
CA GLU A 73 -14.28 -1.75 -16.18
C GLU A 73 -14.47 -0.91 -14.90
N CYS A 74 -13.85 -1.34 -13.80
CA CYS A 74 -13.96 -0.65 -12.52
C CYS A 74 -12.62 -0.45 -11.82
N TYR A 75 -11.49 -0.54 -12.52
CA TYR A 75 -10.16 -0.36 -11.93
C TYR A 75 -9.33 0.66 -12.68
N ILE A 76 -8.65 1.50 -11.90
CA ILE A 76 -7.61 2.41 -12.38
C ILE A 76 -6.28 2.03 -11.75
N LEU A 77 -5.21 2.27 -12.49
CA LEU A 77 -3.88 2.47 -11.92
C LEU A 77 -3.62 3.94 -11.73
N ILE A 78 -3.05 4.26 -10.59
CA ILE A 78 -2.56 5.60 -10.29
C ILE A 78 -1.11 5.51 -9.81
N VAL A 79 -0.24 6.28 -10.46
CA VAL A 79 1.17 6.42 -10.08
C VAL A 79 1.32 7.77 -9.39
N LEU A 80 1.82 7.74 -8.17
CA LEU A 80 2.04 8.91 -7.33
C LEU A 80 3.54 9.10 -7.12
N LYS A 81 4.03 10.32 -7.32
CA LYS A 81 5.45 10.65 -7.25
C LYS A 81 5.73 11.68 -6.15
N TYR A 82 6.77 11.42 -5.37
CA TYR A 82 7.27 12.32 -4.35
C TYR A 82 8.32 13.27 -4.94
N TYR A 83 8.10 14.57 -4.80
CA TYR A 83 9.06 15.59 -5.23
C TYR A 83 9.55 16.37 -4.00
N GLU A 84 10.75 16.08 -3.52
CA GLU A 84 11.39 16.91 -2.49
C GLU A 84 12.89 17.08 -2.78
N ASN A 85 13.29 18.33 -3.01
CA ASN A 85 14.62 18.69 -3.52
C ASN A 85 15.81 18.47 -2.54
N ASN A 86 15.56 18.10 -1.28
CA ASN A 86 16.57 18.16 -0.21
C ASN A 86 16.82 16.86 0.57
N CYS A 87 16.30 15.71 0.12
CA CYS A 87 16.51 14.43 0.81
C CYS A 87 17.47 13.52 0.02
N LYS A 88 18.76 13.87 -0.04
CA LYS A 88 19.79 12.92 -0.52
C LYS A 88 19.75 11.69 0.40
N ASN A 89 19.56 10.49 -0.17
CA ASN A 89 19.51 9.17 0.49
C ASN A 89 18.20 8.75 1.19
N LYS A 90 17.03 9.34 0.87
CA LYS A 90 15.73 8.77 1.27
C LYS A 90 15.05 8.08 0.10
N ARG A 91 14.35 6.99 0.39
CA ARG A 91 13.61 6.16 -0.56
C ARG A 91 12.29 5.68 0.06
N ILE A 92 11.33 5.27 -0.75
CA ILE A 92 10.12 4.61 -0.26
C ILE A 92 10.49 3.18 0.16
N LEU A 93 10.20 2.83 1.41
CA LEU A 93 10.38 1.48 1.94
C LEU A 93 9.04 0.94 2.42
N ILE A 94 8.62 -0.19 1.87
CA ILE A 94 7.35 -0.86 2.20
C ILE A 94 7.63 -2.36 2.21
N ASP A 95 7.31 -3.01 3.32
CA ASP A 95 7.44 -4.45 3.43
C ASP A 95 6.24 -5.15 2.77
N PRO A 96 6.40 -6.37 2.21
CA PRO A 96 5.29 -7.14 1.67
C PRO A 96 4.15 -7.29 2.68
N GLY A 97 2.92 -7.06 2.21
CA GLY A 97 1.71 -7.10 3.05
C GLY A 97 1.41 -5.79 3.80
N GLN A 98 2.29 -4.78 3.74
CA GLN A 98 1.98 -3.46 4.24
C GLN A 98 1.08 -2.67 3.27
N HIS A 99 0.38 -1.68 3.82
CA HIS A 99 -0.46 -0.72 3.10
C HIS A 99 -0.17 0.70 3.59
N VAL A 100 -0.62 1.69 2.83
CA VAL A 100 -0.55 3.11 3.23
C VAL A 100 -1.96 3.70 3.30
N MET A 101 -2.09 4.84 3.95
CA MET A 101 -3.32 5.61 3.97
C MET A 101 -3.23 6.72 2.95
N LEU A 102 -4.13 6.69 1.96
CA LEU A 102 -4.33 7.80 1.02
C LEU A 102 -5.40 8.73 1.60
N HIS A 103 -5.06 10.00 1.69
CA HIS A 103 -5.96 11.06 2.11
C HIS A 103 -6.18 12.04 0.95
N LEU A 104 -7.45 12.25 0.63
CA LEU A 104 -7.91 13.09 -0.46
C LEU A 104 -9.18 13.81 -0.03
N HIS A 105 -9.14 15.14 -0.08
CA HIS A 105 -10.17 16.02 0.50
C HIS A 105 -10.43 15.70 1.98
N ASP A 106 -11.59 15.17 2.33
CA ASP A 106 -12.03 14.88 3.69
C ASP A 106 -12.02 13.37 4.01
N ILE A 107 -11.41 12.54 3.15
CA ILE A 107 -11.48 11.08 3.28
C ILE A 107 -10.10 10.45 3.29
N THR A 108 -9.90 9.54 4.24
CA THR A 108 -8.73 8.67 4.31
C THR A 108 -9.14 7.21 4.11
N LYS A 109 -8.43 6.50 3.22
CA LYS A 109 -8.64 5.07 2.96
C LYS A 109 -7.32 4.31 2.84
N PRO A 110 -7.26 3.05 3.30
CA PRO A 110 -6.08 2.21 3.16
C PRO A 110 -5.97 1.66 1.73
N PHE A 111 -4.76 1.66 1.18
CA PHE A 111 -4.43 1.02 -0.09
C PHE A 111 -3.08 0.31 -0.02
N THR A 112 -3.04 -0.92 -0.51
CA THR A 112 -1.78 -1.66 -0.69
C THR A 112 -1.18 -1.29 -2.04
N PRO A 113 0.06 -0.79 -2.08
CA PRO A 113 0.75 -0.56 -3.34
C PRO A 113 1.05 -1.88 -4.04
N ILE A 114 1.04 -1.87 -5.37
CA ILE A 114 1.40 -3.04 -6.18
C ILE A 114 2.84 -2.93 -6.73
N LEU A 115 3.37 -1.72 -6.78
CA LEU A 115 4.73 -1.41 -7.20
C LEU A 115 5.19 -0.10 -6.52
N PHE A 116 6.48 0.00 -6.25
CA PHE A 116 7.10 1.25 -5.82
C PHE A 116 8.58 1.27 -6.23
N THR A 117 9.13 2.47 -6.31
CA THR A 117 10.56 2.76 -6.52
C THR A 117 11.02 3.70 -5.41
N ASP A 118 12.19 4.32 -5.53
CA ASP A 118 12.68 5.25 -4.51
C ASP A 118 11.76 6.46 -4.29
N ASP A 119 11.08 6.95 -5.33
CA ASP A 119 10.25 8.17 -5.29
C ASP A 119 8.82 8.00 -5.84
N CYS A 120 8.51 6.87 -6.49
CA CYS A 120 7.18 6.59 -7.04
C CYS A 120 6.50 5.42 -6.32
N ILE A 121 5.17 5.51 -6.17
CA ILE A 121 4.32 4.44 -5.64
C ILE A 121 3.09 4.28 -6.53
N GLU A 122 2.75 3.04 -6.85
CA GLU A 122 1.67 2.70 -7.77
C GLU A 122 0.57 1.90 -7.07
N PHE A 123 -0.67 2.30 -7.32
CA PHE A 123 -1.85 1.66 -6.75
C PHE A 123 -2.81 1.21 -7.83
N LEU A 124 -3.29 -0.01 -7.67
CA LEU A 124 -4.46 -0.51 -8.37
C LEU A 124 -5.70 -0.29 -7.51
N ILE A 125 -6.59 0.59 -7.96
CA ILE A 125 -7.76 1.03 -7.20
C ILE A 125 -9.05 0.65 -7.91
N ARG A 126 -9.92 -0.06 -7.20
CA ARG A 126 -11.29 -0.30 -7.64
C ARG A 126 -12.14 0.95 -7.40
N LEU A 127 -12.80 1.43 -8.45
CA LEU A 127 -13.78 2.50 -8.40
C LEU A 127 -15.17 1.94 -8.13
N TYR A 128 -15.80 2.45 -7.07
CA TYR A 128 -17.18 2.14 -6.71
C TYR A 128 -18.09 3.30 -7.16
N PRO A 129 -19.17 3.06 -7.92
CA PRO A 129 -20.02 4.13 -8.47
C PRO A 129 -20.51 5.13 -7.41
N ASN A 130 -20.91 4.62 -6.24
CA ASN A 130 -21.45 5.41 -5.14
C ASN A 130 -20.42 5.68 -4.02
N GLY A 131 -19.15 5.36 -4.26
CA GLY A 131 -18.08 5.55 -3.28
C GLY A 131 -17.54 6.97 -3.35
N LYS A 132 -17.67 7.75 -2.26
CA LYS A 132 -17.19 9.15 -2.21
C LYS A 132 -15.69 9.28 -2.54
N PHE A 133 -14.83 8.39 -2.02
CA PHE A 133 -13.41 8.36 -2.39
C PHE A 133 -13.19 8.04 -3.88
N SER A 134 -14.00 7.14 -4.45
CA SER A 134 -13.94 6.83 -5.89
C SER A 134 -14.40 8.00 -6.76
N GLN A 135 -15.34 8.82 -6.28
CA GLN A 135 -15.75 10.04 -7.00
C GLN A 135 -14.61 11.07 -7.02
N TYR A 136 -13.92 11.28 -5.89
CA TYR A 136 -12.73 12.14 -5.85
C TYR A 136 -11.61 11.65 -6.77
N LEU A 137 -11.35 10.35 -6.80
CA LEU A 137 -10.38 9.76 -7.73
C LEU A 137 -10.79 9.90 -9.19
N LYS A 138 -12.10 9.86 -9.52
CA LYS A 138 -12.56 10.08 -10.90
C LYS A 138 -12.36 11.52 -11.38
N SER A 139 -12.38 12.50 -10.46
CA SER A 139 -12.15 13.90 -10.78
C SER A 139 -10.67 14.30 -10.78
N ILE A 140 -9.79 13.43 -10.29
CA ILE A 140 -8.37 13.75 -10.11
C ILE A 140 -7.64 13.83 -11.45
N LYS A 141 -6.67 14.74 -11.54
CA LYS A 141 -5.87 14.98 -12.74
C LYS A 141 -4.39 14.80 -12.44
N ILE A 142 -3.62 14.56 -13.49
CA ILE A 142 -2.15 14.62 -13.42
C ILE A 142 -1.75 16.00 -12.88
N GLY A 143 -0.85 16.01 -11.90
CA GLY A 143 -0.43 17.22 -11.19
C GLY A 143 -1.14 17.47 -9.86
N ASP A 144 -2.30 16.86 -9.60
CA ASP A 144 -2.98 16.97 -8.31
C ASP A 144 -2.19 16.29 -7.19
N ILE A 145 -2.51 16.64 -5.94
CA ILE A 145 -1.81 16.12 -4.76
C ILE A 145 -2.69 15.09 -4.05
N ILE A 146 -2.10 13.94 -3.73
CA ILE A 146 -2.64 12.98 -2.75
C ILE A 146 -1.70 12.92 -1.55
N HIS A 147 -2.28 12.98 -0.36
CA HIS A 147 -1.55 12.90 0.88
C HIS A 147 -1.38 11.44 1.31
N ILE A 148 -0.16 11.00 1.60
CA ILE A 148 0.15 9.63 1.99
C ILE A 148 0.78 9.58 3.38
N ARG A 149 0.28 8.71 4.26
CA ARG A 149 0.94 8.32 5.51
C ARG A 149 1.05 6.80 5.62
N GLY A 150 2.02 6.32 6.39
CA GLY A 150 2.31 4.90 6.56
C GLY A 150 3.82 4.60 6.49
N PRO A 151 4.22 3.39 6.11
CA PRO A 151 3.36 2.21 5.87
C PRO A 151 2.80 1.61 7.17
N TYR A 152 1.71 0.86 7.07
CA TYR A 152 1.06 0.11 8.15
C TYR A 152 0.91 -1.36 7.76
N GLY A 153 0.69 -2.20 8.76
CA GLY A 153 0.58 -3.65 8.58
C GLY A 153 1.65 -4.36 9.39
N ASN A 154 1.27 -5.50 9.94
CA ASN A 154 2.10 -6.35 10.78
C ASN A 154 2.23 -7.76 10.22
N PHE A 155 1.95 -7.95 8.92
CA PHE A 155 2.19 -9.21 8.25
C PHE A 155 3.69 -9.53 8.36
N LYS A 156 3.99 -10.69 8.94
CA LYS A 156 5.35 -11.18 9.11
C LYS A 156 5.46 -12.49 8.38
N TYR A 157 6.47 -12.56 7.54
CA TYR A 157 6.84 -13.76 6.81
C TYR A 157 8.35 -13.88 6.90
N GLU A 158 8.82 -15.02 7.38
CA GLU A 158 10.23 -15.36 7.37
C GLU A 158 10.51 -16.20 6.13
N SER A 159 11.60 -15.89 5.43
CA SER A 159 11.94 -16.55 4.18
C SER A 159 12.02 -18.07 4.36
N ASN A 160 11.43 -18.83 3.45
CA ASN A 160 11.38 -20.31 3.51
C ASN A 160 10.74 -20.90 4.79
N SER A 161 10.02 -20.10 5.59
CA SER A 161 9.34 -20.59 6.81
C SER A 161 8.19 -21.57 6.53
N PHE A 162 7.69 -21.61 5.29
CA PHE A 162 6.64 -22.52 4.85
C PHE A 162 7.01 -23.15 3.51
N GLN A 163 6.72 -24.43 3.34
CA GLN A 163 6.89 -25.10 2.05
C GLN A 163 5.85 -24.61 1.01
N THR A 164 4.65 -24.27 1.45
CA THR A 164 3.56 -23.83 0.58
C THR A 164 2.66 -22.83 1.29
N ILE A 165 2.30 -21.76 0.61
CA ILE A 165 1.34 -20.75 1.06
C ILE A 165 0.16 -20.73 0.08
N ILE A 166 -1.05 -20.83 0.64
CA ILE A 166 -2.30 -20.67 -0.12
C ILE A 166 -2.86 -19.28 0.20
N MET A 167 -3.07 -18.47 -0.83
CA MET A 167 -3.56 -17.10 -0.71
C MET A 167 -4.99 -17.02 -1.25
N PHE A 168 -5.92 -16.50 -0.44
CA PHE A 168 -7.29 -16.24 -0.88
C PHE A 168 -7.50 -14.74 -1.06
N SER A 169 -8.08 -14.34 -2.20
CA SER A 169 -8.45 -12.95 -2.45
C SER A 169 -9.76 -12.81 -3.21
N MET A 170 -10.53 -11.77 -2.88
CA MET A 170 -11.78 -11.43 -3.55
C MET A 170 -11.72 -9.99 -4.05
N GLY A 171 -12.02 -9.77 -5.32
CA GLY A 171 -12.07 -8.43 -5.92
C GLY A 171 -10.78 -7.64 -5.71
N SER A 172 -10.88 -6.46 -5.06
CA SER A 172 -9.72 -5.57 -4.83
C SER A 172 -8.72 -6.11 -3.81
N GLY A 173 -9.07 -7.12 -3.01
CA GLY A 173 -8.15 -7.77 -2.08
C GLY A 173 -6.97 -8.45 -2.77
N ILE A 174 -7.01 -8.62 -4.10
CA ILE A 174 -5.91 -9.17 -4.88
C ILE A 174 -4.63 -8.34 -4.76
N THR A 175 -4.71 -7.02 -4.55
CA THR A 175 -3.52 -6.16 -4.44
C THR A 175 -2.63 -6.53 -3.27
N ALA A 176 -3.24 -6.90 -2.13
CA ALA A 176 -2.52 -7.30 -0.93
C ALA A 176 -1.75 -8.62 -1.14
N VAL A 177 -2.42 -9.63 -1.68
CA VAL A 177 -1.79 -10.95 -1.93
C VAL A 177 -0.83 -10.92 -3.10
N TYR A 178 -1.07 -10.08 -4.11
CA TYR A 178 -0.18 -9.92 -5.26
C TYR A 178 1.20 -9.41 -4.82
N HIS A 179 1.24 -8.37 -3.98
CA HIS A 179 2.51 -7.82 -3.50
C HIS A 179 3.32 -8.84 -2.70
N ILE A 180 2.65 -9.63 -1.84
CA ILE A 180 3.30 -10.72 -1.09
C ILE A 180 3.79 -11.81 -2.04
N ALA A 181 2.92 -12.32 -2.92
CA ALA A 181 3.28 -13.35 -3.88
C ALA A 181 4.47 -12.95 -4.75
N LYS A 182 4.43 -11.75 -5.33
CA LYS A 182 5.52 -11.19 -6.14
C LYS A 182 6.84 -11.17 -5.37
N SER A 183 6.82 -10.68 -4.12
CA SER A 183 8.05 -10.59 -3.31
C SER A 183 8.68 -11.95 -3.00
N ILE A 184 7.88 -13.02 -2.92
CA ILE A 184 8.36 -14.37 -2.67
C ILE A 184 8.89 -14.98 -3.97
N VAL A 185 8.15 -14.90 -5.06
CA VAL A 185 8.52 -15.61 -6.30
C VAL A 185 9.67 -14.94 -7.06
N GLU A 186 9.84 -13.61 -6.92
CA GLU A 186 10.97 -12.90 -7.51
C GLU A 186 12.28 -13.05 -6.71
N ASN A 187 12.25 -13.64 -5.51
CA ASN A 187 13.44 -13.90 -4.72
C ASN A 187 14.06 -15.26 -5.08
N GLU A 188 15.26 -15.25 -5.68
CA GLU A 188 15.97 -16.46 -6.11
C GLU A 188 16.35 -17.40 -4.94
N LEU A 189 16.32 -16.91 -3.70
CA LEU A 189 16.58 -17.70 -2.49
C LEU A 189 15.32 -18.32 -1.88
N GLU A 190 14.13 -18.08 -2.46
CA GLU A 190 12.86 -18.65 -2.00
C GLU A 190 12.55 -19.98 -2.69
N GLU A 191 12.26 -20.99 -1.88
CA GLU A 191 11.73 -22.29 -2.29
C GLU A 191 10.22 -22.42 -1.96
N THR A 192 9.65 -21.42 -1.28
CA THR A 192 8.24 -21.38 -0.90
C THR A 192 7.34 -21.41 -2.14
N LYS A 193 6.40 -22.35 -2.20
CA LYS A 193 5.39 -22.43 -3.27
C LYS A 193 4.17 -21.58 -2.94
N ILE A 194 3.69 -20.82 -3.91
CA ILE A 194 2.50 -19.97 -3.78
C ILE A 194 1.36 -20.53 -4.62
N HIS A 195 0.19 -20.70 -4.01
CA HIS A 195 -1.07 -20.91 -4.74
C HIS A 195 -2.04 -19.75 -4.44
N LEU A 196 -2.20 -18.84 -5.41
CA LEU A 196 -3.15 -17.74 -5.34
C LEU A 196 -4.52 -18.17 -5.89
N ILE A 197 -5.54 -18.08 -5.06
CA ILE A 197 -6.94 -18.33 -5.40
C ILE A 197 -7.69 -16.99 -5.35
N GLY A 198 -8.09 -16.50 -6.53
CA GLY A 198 -8.75 -15.20 -6.71
C GLY A 198 -10.19 -15.34 -7.17
N GLY A 199 -11.12 -14.60 -6.56
CA GLY A 199 -12.52 -14.56 -6.98
C GLY A 199 -12.95 -13.20 -7.54
N PHE A 200 -13.63 -13.23 -8.69
CA PHE A 200 -14.12 -12.05 -9.40
C PHE A 200 -15.57 -12.24 -9.86
N LYS A 201 -16.28 -11.13 -10.12
CA LYS A 201 -17.65 -11.21 -10.64
C LYS A 201 -17.68 -11.78 -12.06
N ASN A 202 -16.82 -11.24 -12.93
CA ASN A 202 -16.68 -11.67 -14.32
C ASN A 202 -15.24 -11.47 -14.78
N ILE A 203 -14.91 -11.96 -15.99
CA ILE A 203 -13.56 -11.89 -16.55
C ILE A 203 -13.08 -10.45 -16.84
N LEU A 204 -14.00 -9.52 -17.11
CA LEU A 204 -13.67 -8.12 -17.37
C LEU A 204 -13.22 -7.38 -16.10
N GLN A 205 -13.59 -7.88 -14.92
CA GLN A 205 -13.22 -7.28 -13.64
C GLN A 205 -11.88 -7.78 -13.08
N ILE A 206 -11.14 -8.62 -13.79
CA ILE A 206 -9.82 -9.13 -13.35
C ILE A 206 -8.76 -8.10 -13.77
N PRO A 207 -8.14 -7.36 -12.82
CA PRO A 207 -7.33 -6.18 -13.15
C PRO A 207 -5.84 -6.48 -13.44
N LEU A 208 -5.30 -7.59 -12.93
CA LEU A 208 -3.87 -7.95 -12.97
C LEU A 208 -3.59 -9.15 -13.89
N LYS A 209 -4.33 -9.30 -15.00
CA LYS A 209 -4.22 -10.49 -15.85
C LYS A 209 -2.79 -10.74 -16.35
N LYS A 210 -2.13 -9.67 -16.84
CA LYS A 210 -0.78 -9.76 -17.39
C LYS A 210 0.24 -10.06 -16.29
N GLU A 211 0.11 -9.36 -15.17
CA GLU A 211 0.99 -9.51 -14.02
C GLU A 211 0.88 -10.92 -13.41
N LEU A 212 -0.34 -11.46 -13.28
CA LEU A 212 -0.56 -12.85 -12.83
C LEU A 212 -0.04 -13.89 -13.82
N GLN A 213 -0.10 -13.61 -15.12
CA GLN A 213 0.49 -14.47 -16.14
C GLN A 213 2.02 -14.52 -15.99
N ILE A 214 2.66 -13.36 -15.81
CA ILE A 214 4.11 -13.28 -15.56
C ILE A 214 4.48 -14.07 -14.30
N LEU A 215 3.73 -13.91 -13.20
CA LEU A 215 4.00 -14.70 -12.00
C LEU A 215 3.84 -16.22 -12.27
N SER A 216 2.93 -16.62 -13.15
CA SER A 216 2.71 -18.03 -13.52
C SER A 216 3.84 -18.66 -14.34
N ASP A 217 4.80 -17.86 -14.83
CA ASP A 217 6.00 -18.37 -15.48
C ASP A 217 7.06 -18.83 -14.45
N TYR A 218 6.91 -18.47 -13.17
CA TYR A 218 7.76 -18.95 -12.09
C TYR A 218 7.37 -20.37 -11.65
N TRP A 219 8.36 -21.23 -11.46
CA TRP A 219 8.15 -22.65 -11.11
C TRP A 219 7.40 -22.87 -9.78
N ASN A 220 7.48 -21.92 -8.87
CA ASN A 220 6.88 -21.96 -7.53
C ASN A 220 5.57 -21.17 -7.41
N PHE A 221 4.96 -20.73 -8.50
CA PHE A 221 3.68 -20.00 -8.46
C PHE A 221 2.57 -20.72 -9.22
N LYS A 222 1.37 -20.73 -8.63
CA LYS A 222 0.13 -21.20 -9.25
C LYS A 222 -0.98 -20.20 -9.01
N CYS A 223 -1.75 -19.88 -10.04
CA CYS A 223 -2.94 -19.05 -9.92
C CYS A 223 -4.21 -19.84 -10.30
N THR A 224 -5.29 -19.63 -9.57
CA THR A 224 -6.62 -20.16 -9.90
C THR A 224 -7.65 -19.05 -9.72
N LEU A 225 -8.32 -18.69 -10.81
CA LEU A 225 -9.28 -17.59 -10.84
C LEU A 225 -10.69 -18.15 -10.97
N HIS A 226 -11.56 -17.78 -10.03
CA HIS A 226 -12.97 -18.13 -10.03
C HIS A 226 -13.81 -16.91 -10.44
N ILE A 227 -14.76 -17.14 -11.34
CA ILE A 227 -15.76 -16.13 -11.74
C ILE A 227 -17.14 -16.57 -11.26
N SER A 228 -17.92 -15.66 -10.67
CA SER A 228 -19.27 -15.98 -10.21
C SER A 228 -20.34 -15.80 -11.30
N GLN A 229 -20.05 -15.05 -12.34
CA GLN A 229 -20.94 -14.83 -13.49
C GLN A 229 -20.16 -15.12 -14.79
N MET A 230 -20.60 -16.14 -15.52
CA MET A 230 -20.15 -16.35 -16.89
C MET A 230 -20.86 -15.33 -17.78
N GLN A 231 -20.12 -14.70 -18.71
CA GLN A 231 -20.75 -13.80 -19.69
C GLN A 231 -21.84 -14.56 -20.44
N SER A 232 -23.07 -14.06 -20.39
CA SER A 232 -24.12 -14.49 -21.30
C SER A 232 -23.75 -13.93 -22.67
N ASN A 233 -23.50 -14.82 -23.64
CA ASN A 233 -23.35 -14.45 -25.05
C ASN A 233 -24.62 -13.76 -25.56
#